data_AF-A0A925IS33-F1
#
_entry.id   AF-A0A925IS33-F1
#
_cell.length_a   1.000
_cell.length_b   1.000
_cell.length_c   1.000
_cell.angle_alpha   90.00
_cell.angle_beta   90.00
_cell.angle_gamma   90.00
#
_symmetry.space_group_name_H-M   'P 1'
#
loop_
_entity.id
_entity.type
_entity.pdbx_description
1 polymer ?
#
loop_
_entity_poly.entity_id
_entity_poly.type
_entity_poly.pdbx_seq_one_letter_code
_entity_poly.pdbx_strand_id
1 'polypeptide(L)'
;DQLCETFEGYTLDVENGYGDGIIEEGKTVHVWAEEREGMVFSHWSGDTERLESSIEYHTTLTMPAENVHINANYSNLLPDMEFEALTIPGAERNKKIYTYFPTKDKIKGVVWLFHGTNGNAVAWVNEIENRQLSNRLMASDYGIVAITSEESEFEIDFNNDGNFRWSYGVDSSLIDFANIRAVRDALLAGGKFNSNTPHTALGFSAGGAFTEFVAVVLKWRAAVNHNAKGNLILSENSTVPYFHSISENDNHPDVGLAGNQEARDHYQNYLDRDACVNFEEFLQMPLFAERFARSPLISKTLSAAIFNEIKTNNGLDEADYIKGLYNDLEQVVLNNISNFPVIASLTGGQRNHVKDQIQTTNAEHHFKSDFNGRTLEFIQTVCNTTGTDDHFADTKESIQITPNPAMDFITINAEGPIRIYDTAGRLRNECNDSGQDISTYQPGLYIVKTNKGFGRFVKM
;
A
#
# COMPACT_ATOMS: atom_id res chain seq x y z
N ASP A 1 -55.57 -0.21 23.60
CA ASP A 1 -55.01 0.11 22.27
C ASP A 1 -53.51 0.25 22.39
N GLN A 2 -52.83 -0.86 22.08
CA GLN A 2 -51.38 -0.91 21.96
C GLN A 2 -51.07 -0.35 20.57
N LEU A 3 -50.51 0.86 20.52
CA LEU A 3 -50.05 1.48 19.28
C LEU A 3 -49.07 0.49 18.62
N CYS A 4 -49.45 -0.07 17.47
CA CYS A 4 -48.47 -0.63 16.55
C CYS A 4 -47.62 0.54 16.11
N GLU A 5 -46.38 0.61 16.58
CA GLU A 5 -45.36 1.45 15.95
C GLU A 5 -45.25 0.97 14.49
N THR A 6 -45.74 1.79 13.57
CA THR A 6 -45.47 1.62 12.15
C THR A 6 -43.99 1.86 11.97
N PHE A 7 -43.23 0.82 11.59
CA PHE A 7 -41.86 0.99 11.13
C PHE A 7 -41.89 1.89 9.88
N GLU A 8 -41.56 3.17 10.05
CA GLU A 8 -41.27 4.07 8.93
C GLU A 8 -39.85 3.73 8.45
N GLY A 9 -39.75 3.11 7.29
CA GLY A 9 -38.48 2.76 6.69
C GLY A 9 -38.65 1.95 5.42
N TYR A 10 -37.57 1.84 4.67
CA TYR A 10 -37.50 1.11 3.42
C TYR A 10 -36.56 -0.10 3.59
N THR A 11 -36.83 -1.17 2.86
CA THR A 11 -35.99 -2.37 2.91
C THR A 11 -34.71 -2.14 2.12
N LEU A 12 -33.57 -2.33 2.77
CA LEU A 12 -32.28 -2.56 2.12
C LEU A 12 -32.00 -4.06 2.12
N ASP A 13 -31.93 -4.65 0.94
CA ASP A 13 -31.55 -6.04 0.72
C ASP A 13 -30.11 -6.09 0.17
N VAL A 14 -29.21 -6.69 0.94
CA VAL A 14 -27.78 -6.82 0.60
C VAL A 14 -27.47 -8.28 0.30
N GLU A 15 -27.55 -8.66 -0.97
CA GLU A 15 -27.22 -10.02 -1.38
C GLU A 15 -25.70 -10.24 -1.36
N ASN A 16 -25.28 -11.39 -0.80
CA ASN A 16 -23.87 -11.78 -0.68
C ASN A 16 -23.00 -10.78 0.12
N GLY A 17 -23.63 -10.07 1.06
CA GLY A 17 -22.99 -9.09 1.94
C GLY A 17 -23.72 -8.92 3.26
N TYR A 18 -23.44 -7.80 3.94
CA TYR A 18 -23.94 -7.42 5.26
C TYR A 18 -24.39 -5.96 5.24
N GLY A 19 -25.30 -5.61 6.15
CA GLY A 19 -25.88 -4.26 6.29
C GLY A 19 -27.34 -4.17 5.83
N ASP A 20 -28.01 -5.30 5.63
CA ASP A 20 -29.43 -5.38 5.31
C ASP A 20 -30.33 -4.93 6.48
N GLY A 21 -31.57 -4.56 6.17
CA GLY A 21 -32.57 -4.22 7.18
C GLY A 21 -33.65 -3.27 6.70
N ILE A 22 -34.43 -2.75 7.66
CA ILE A 22 -35.39 -1.67 7.43
C ILE A 22 -34.75 -0.38 7.93
N ILE A 23 -34.51 0.56 7.00
CA ILE A 23 -33.74 1.78 7.24
C ILE A 23 -34.59 3.00 6.89
N GLU A 24 -34.58 4.02 7.75
CA GLU A 24 -35.26 5.30 7.50
C GLU A 24 -34.63 6.05 6.31
N GLU A 25 -35.44 6.77 5.54
CA GLU A 25 -34.94 7.64 4.46
C GLU A 25 -33.88 8.63 4.98
N GLY A 26 -32.82 8.81 4.20
CA GLY A 26 -31.74 9.75 4.49
C GLY A 26 -30.72 9.28 5.52
N LYS A 27 -30.93 8.11 6.17
CA LYS A 27 -29.90 7.50 7.01
C LYS A 27 -28.78 6.93 6.14
N THR A 28 -27.56 7.07 6.62
CA THR A 28 -26.37 6.40 6.05
C THR A 28 -26.16 5.08 6.77
N VAL A 29 -26.01 4.01 6.00
CA VAL A 29 -25.73 2.66 6.51
C VAL A 29 -24.43 2.14 5.86
N HIS A 30 -23.62 1.44 6.64
CA HIS A 30 -22.44 0.75 6.13
C HIS A 30 -22.85 -0.60 5.54
N VAL A 31 -22.28 -0.93 4.39
CA VAL A 31 -22.50 -2.21 3.73
C VAL A 31 -21.15 -2.86 3.42
N TRP A 32 -21.07 -4.17 3.62
CA TRP A 32 -19.85 -4.95 3.43
C TRP A 32 -20.12 -6.18 2.57
N ALA A 33 -19.23 -6.48 1.65
CA ALA A 33 -19.23 -7.73 0.92
C ALA A 33 -18.75 -8.85 1.83
N GLU A 34 -19.38 -10.02 1.72
CA GLU A 34 -18.98 -11.23 2.44
C GLU A 34 -17.61 -11.73 1.96
N GLU A 35 -16.73 -12.13 2.89
CA GLU A 35 -15.50 -12.83 2.51
C GLU A 35 -15.82 -14.25 2.00
N ARG A 36 -15.28 -14.61 0.84
CA ARG A 36 -15.54 -15.90 0.19
C ARG A 36 -14.26 -16.61 -0.21
N GLU A 37 -14.15 -17.88 0.19
CA GLU A 37 -13.02 -18.72 -0.18
C GLU A 37 -12.93 -18.90 -1.70
N GLY A 38 -11.72 -18.77 -2.26
CA GLY A 38 -11.47 -18.91 -3.70
C GLY A 38 -12.07 -17.78 -4.55
N MET A 39 -12.50 -16.69 -3.94
CA MET A 39 -13.10 -15.55 -4.63
C MET A 39 -12.56 -14.23 -4.08
N VAL A 40 -12.63 -13.18 -4.89
CA VAL A 40 -12.31 -11.80 -4.48
C VAL A 40 -13.45 -10.88 -4.87
N PHE A 41 -13.84 -9.98 -3.97
CA PHE A 41 -14.87 -8.99 -4.26
C PHE A 41 -14.49 -8.18 -5.51
N SER A 42 -15.49 -7.90 -6.34
CA SER A 42 -15.31 -7.16 -7.59
C SER A 42 -16.04 -5.84 -7.64
N HIS A 43 -17.35 -5.86 -7.44
CA HIS A 43 -18.17 -4.65 -7.43
C HIS A 43 -19.56 -4.98 -6.89
N TRP A 44 -20.27 -3.95 -6.44
CA TRP A 44 -21.69 -3.98 -6.19
C TRP A 44 -22.47 -3.80 -7.50
N SER A 45 -23.61 -4.46 -7.64
CA SER A 45 -24.59 -4.27 -8.72
C SER A 45 -26.00 -4.10 -8.14
N GLY A 46 -26.97 -3.69 -8.97
CA GLY A 46 -28.32 -3.35 -8.53
C GLY A 46 -28.45 -1.83 -8.37
N ASP A 47 -29.11 -1.38 -7.31
CA ASP A 47 -29.40 0.03 -7.02
C ASP A 47 -28.17 0.75 -6.42
N THR A 48 -27.10 0.82 -7.20
CA THR A 48 -25.77 1.30 -6.75
C THR A 48 -25.59 2.81 -6.80
N GLU A 49 -26.57 3.56 -7.31
CA GLU A 49 -26.49 5.02 -7.49
C GLU A 49 -26.37 5.77 -6.16
N ARG A 50 -26.70 5.12 -5.03
CA ARG A 50 -26.64 5.68 -3.68
C ARG A 50 -25.45 5.18 -2.86
N LEU A 51 -24.61 4.32 -3.43
CA LEU A 51 -23.36 3.92 -2.81
C LEU A 51 -22.32 5.02 -2.95
N GLU A 52 -21.53 5.22 -1.91
CA GLU A 52 -20.34 6.08 -1.99
C GLU A 52 -19.32 5.52 -2.99
N SER A 53 -19.20 4.19 -3.07
CA SER A 53 -18.38 3.51 -4.06
C SER A 53 -18.91 2.11 -4.36
N SER A 54 -19.17 1.82 -5.63
CA SER A 54 -19.57 0.46 -6.06
C SER A 54 -18.39 -0.49 -6.23
N ILE A 55 -17.14 -0.02 -6.14
CA ILE A 55 -15.93 -0.82 -6.38
C ILE A 55 -15.17 -1.19 -5.11
N GLU A 56 -15.67 -0.79 -3.93
CA GLU A 56 -15.08 -1.15 -2.65
C GLU A 56 -15.90 -2.20 -1.89
N TYR A 57 -15.20 -3.15 -1.27
CA TYR A 57 -15.87 -4.23 -0.52
C TYR A 57 -16.65 -3.68 0.67
N HIS A 58 -16.19 -2.57 1.24
CA HIS A 58 -16.87 -1.77 2.25
C HIS A 58 -17.25 -0.43 1.62
N THR A 59 -18.51 -0.05 1.75
CA THR A 59 -18.98 1.27 1.34
C THR A 59 -20.14 1.72 2.21
N THR A 60 -20.61 2.95 2.03
CA THR A 60 -21.81 3.47 2.67
C THR A 60 -22.92 3.69 1.66
N LEU A 61 -24.17 3.51 2.10
CA LEU A 61 -25.38 3.78 1.33
C LEU A 61 -26.21 4.83 2.05
N THR A 62 -26.65 5.87 1.33
CA THR A 62 -27.65 6.81 1.85
C THR A 62 -29.05 6.37 1.41
N MET A 63 -29.88 5.95 2.35
CA MET A 63 -31.16 5.30 2.07
C MET A 63 -32.14 6.23 1.32
N PRO A 64 -32.65 5.86 0.14
CA PRO A 64 -33.67 6.63 -0.56
C PRO A 64 -35.08 6.38 -0.01
N ALA A 65 -36.07 7.14 -0.50
CA ALA A 65 -37.49 6.95 -0.21
C ALA A 65 -38.11 5.74 -0.95
N GLU A 66 -37.35 4.65 -1.10
CA GLU A 66 -37.76 3.43 -1.78
C GLU A 66 -36.91 2.25 -1.32
N ASN A 67 -37.39 1.03 -1.57
CA ASN A 67 -36.61 -0.18 -1.29
C ASN A 67 -35.39 -0.25 -2.22
N VAL A 68 -34.29 -0.75 -1.68
CA VAL A 68 -33.00 -0.87 -2.37
C VAL A 68 -32.58 -2.32 -2.37
N HIS A 69 -32.13 -2.83 -3.52
CA HIS A 69 -31.46 -4.11 -3.63
C HIS A 69 -30.06 -3.93 -4.24
N ILE A 70 -29.04 -4.38 -3.52
CA ILE A 70 -27.66 -4.44 -3.99
C ILE A 70 -27.12 -5.85 -3.84
N ASN A 71 -26.23 -6.25 -4.75
CA ASN A 71 -25.59 -7.56 -4.75
C ASN A 71 -24.08 -7.43 -4.87
N ALA A 72 -23.32 -8.10 -3.99
CA ALA A 72 -21.87 -8.19 -4.10
C ALA A 72 -21.49 -9.21 -5.19
N ASN A 73 -20.72 -8.78 -6.18
CA ASN A 73 -20.20 -9.62 -7.25
C ASN A 73 -18.73 -9.94 -7.01
N TYR A 74 -18.33 -11.16 -7.40
CA TYR A 74 -17.01 -11.69 -7.14
C TYR A 74 -16.33 -12.17 -8.42
N SER A 75 -15.00 -12.11 -8.43
CA SER A 75 -14.16 -12.78 -9.41
C SER A 75 -13.61 -14.07 -8.80
N ASN A 76 -13.64 -15.16 -9.58
CA ASN A 76 -13.08 -16.44 -9.15
C ASN A 76 -11.56 -16.39 -9.19
N LEU A 77 -10.93 -16.89 -8.14
CA LEU A 77 -9.50 -17.22 -8.12
C LEU A 77 -9.38 -18.66 -8.60
N LEU A 78 -8.77 -18.84 -9.76
CA LEU A 78 -8.49 -20.18 -10.28
C LEU A 78 -7.42 -20.86 -9.39
N PRO A 79 -7.36 -22.21 -9.36
CA PRO A 79 -6.38 -22.90 -8.53
C PRO A 79 -4.91 -22.53 -8.78
N ASP A 80 -4.59 -22.01 -9.98
CA ASP A 80 -3.25 -21.52 -10.36
C ASP A 80 -3.03 -20.03 -10.07
N MET A 81 -4.03 -19.32 -9.54
CA MET A 81 -3.92 -17.95 -9.03
C MET A 81 -3.40 -17.95 -7.59
N GLU A 82 -2.18 -18.43 -7.42
CA GLU A 82 -1.47 -18.49 -6.14
C GLU A 82 -0.05 -17.94 -6.26
N PHE A 83 0.53 -17.55 -5.12
CA PHE A 83 1.91 -17.09 -5.08
C PHE A 83 2.91 -18.26 -5.19
N GLU A 84 3.82 -18.17 -6.15
CA GLU A 84 5.04 -18.97 -6.24
C GLU A 84 6.12 -18.34 -5.34
N ALA A 85 6.61 -19.09 -4.35
CA ALA A 85 7.77 -18.69 -3.55
C ALA A 85 9.07 -19.01 -4.28
N LEU A 86 9.90 -17.99 -4.52
CA LEU A 86 11.17 -18.10 -5.24
C LEU A 86 12.33 -17.59 -4.40
N THR A 87 13.51 -18.16 -4.62
CA THR A 87 14.78 -17.59 -4.16
C THR A 87 15.55 -17.12 -5.38
N ILE A 88 15.76 -15.81 -5.49
CA ILE A 88 16.43 -15.18 -6.63
C ILE A 88 17.69 -14.46 -6.12
N PRO A 89 18.82 -14.49 -6.84
CA PRO A 89 19.97 -13.66 -6.52
C PRO A 89 19.59 -12.18 -6.46
N GLY A 90 19.76 -11.55 -5.30
CA GLY A 90 19.75 -10.09 -5.14
C GLY A 90 21.10 -9.49 -5.50
N ALA A 91 21.32 -8.24 -5.09
CA ALA A 91 22.56 -7.52 -5.42
C ALA A 91 23.79 -8.12 -4.73
N GLU A 92 23.67 -8.46 -3.45
CA GLU A 92 24.76 -9.07 -2.67
C GLU A 92 24.45 -10.51 -2.24
N ARG A 93 23.17 -10.80 -1.99
CA ARG A 93 22.70 -12.05 -1.38
C ARG A 93 21.39 -12.47 -2.01
N ASN A 94 21.04 -13.74 -1.86
CA ASN A 94 19.75 -14.24 -2.34
C ASN A 94 18.58 -13.59 -1.59
N LYS A 95 17.51 -13.27 -2.31
CA LYS A 95 16.26 -12.73 -1.78
C LYS A 95 15.15 -13.76 -1.91
N LYS A 96 14.33 -13.90 -0.87
CA LYS A 96 13.06 -14.61 -0.98
C LYS A 96 12.00 -13.66 -1.50
N ILE A 97 11.28 -14.10 -2.51
CA ILE A 97 10.17 -13.36 -3.09
C ILE A 97 8.97 -14.27 -3.25
N TYR A 98 7.80 -13.65 -3.28
CA TYR A 98 6.54 -14.31 -3.60
C TYR A 98 6.01 -13.67 -4.88
N THR A 99 5.80 -14.47 -5.91
CA THR A 99 5.39 -13.95 -7.22
C THR A 99 4.15 -14.63 -7.75
N TYR A 100 3.34 -13.88 -8.48
CA TYR A 100 2.30 -14.43 -9.35
C TYR A 100 2.45 -13.76 -10.71
N PHE A 101 2.30 -14.53 -11.79
CA PHE A 101 2.26 -13.98 -13.14
C PHE A 101 1.16 -14.66 -13.94
N PRO A 102 0.21 -13.90 -14.53
CA PRO A 102 -0.70 -14.45 -15.52
C PRO A 102 0.09 -14.84 -16.78
N THR A 103 -0.58 -15.44 -17.77
CA THR A 103 0.06 -15.72 -19.05
C THR A 103 0.61 -14.43 -19.68
N LYS A 104 1.78 -14.51 -20.30
CA LYS A 104 2.55 -13.36 -20.75
C LYS A 104 1.80 -12.44 -21.73
N ASP A 105 0.83 -12.98 -22.47
CA ASP A 105 -0.03 -12.26 -23.40
C ASP A 105 -1.17 -11.47 -22.71
N LYS A 106 -1.52 -11.83 -21.47
CA LYS A 106 -2.56 -11.17 -20.68
C LYS A 106 -2.03 -10.08 -19.75
N ILE A 107 -0.74 -10.14 -19.39
CA ILE A 107 -0.18 -9.28 -18.35
C ILE A 107 -0.34 -7.78 -18.68
N LYS A 108 -1.02 -7.05 -17.80
CA LYS A 108 -1.27 -5.60 -17.95
C LYS A 108 -0.16 -4.74 -17.34
N GLY A 109 0.58 -5.29 -16.38
CA GLY A 109 1.68 -4.66 -15.67
C GLY A 109 2.19 -5.55 -14.55
N VAL A 110 3.26 -5.13 -13.88
CA VAL A 110 3.80 -5.77 -12.67
C VAL A 110 3.66 -4.82 -11.48
N VAL A 111 2.95 -5.26 -10.45
CA VAL A 111 2.83 -4.54 -9.18
C VAL A 111 3.82 -5.13 -8.17
N TRP A 112 4.67 -4.27 -7.61
CA TRP A 112 5.67 -4.63 -6.62
C TRP A 112 5.16 -4.27 -5.24
N LEU A 113 5.12 -5.24 -4.34
CA LEU A 113 4.51 -5.12 -3.02
C LEU A 113 5.58 -5.01 -1.94
N PHE A 114 5.56 -3.90 -1.19
CA PHE A 114 6.55 -3.56 -0.18
C PHE A 114 5.92 -3.51 1.22
N HIS A 115 6.47 -4.31 2.14
CA HIS A 115 5.98 -4.42 3.52
C HIS A 115 6.36 -3.22 4.41
N GLY A 116 5.67 -3.06 5.55
CA GLY A 116 5.99 -2.05 6.56
C GLY A 116 7.17 -2.42 7.46
N THR A 117 7.55 -1.52 8.38
CA THR A 117 8.63 -1.73 9.35
C THR A 117 8.45 -3.05 10.12
N ASN A 118 9.52 -3.82 10.30
CA ASN A 118 9.55 -5.13 10.96
C ASN A 118 8.69 -6.22 10.29
N GLY A 119 8.11 -5.94 9.13
CA GLY A 119 7.34 -6.89 8.32
C GLY A 119 8.22 -7.70 7.37
N ASN A 120 7.57 -8.46 6.49
CA ASN A 120 8.20 -9.14 5.36
C ASN A 120 7.17 -9.42 4.26
N ALA A 121 7.60 -9.97 3.12
CA ALA A 121 6.73 -10.23 1.96
C ALA A 121 5.57 -11.20 2.22
N VAL A 122 5.66 -12.07 3.24
CA VAL A 122 4.64 -13.09 3.54
C VAL A 122 3.30 -12.46 3.92
N ALA A 123 3.30 -11.24 4.45
CA ALA A 123 2.07 -10.55 4.80
C ALA A 123 1.13 -10.40 3.58
N TRP A 124 1.69 -10.15 2.39
CA TRP A 124 0.94 -10.04 1.13
C TRP A 124 0.31 -11.35 0.65
N VAL A 125 0.76 -12.48 1.21
CA VAL A 125 0.28 -13.82 0.89
C VAL A 125 -0.78 -14.25 1.91
N ASN A 126 -0.56 -13.97 3.19
CA ASN A 126 -1.31 -14.60 4.28
C ASN A 126 -2.30 -13.67 4.98
N GLU A 127 -1.95 -12.39 5.18
CA GLU A 127 -2.80 -11.48 5.95
C GLU A 127 -4.00 -11.05 5.13
N ILE A 128 -5.20 -11.13 5.71
CA ILE A 128 -6.45 -11.00 4.96
C ILE A 128 -6.54 -9.68 4.18
N GLU A 129 -6.19 -8.55 4.82
CA GLU A 129 -6.32 -7.22 4.20
C GLU A 129 -5.37 -7.09 3.00
N ASN A 130 -4.11 -7.50 3.19
CA ASN A 130 -3.09 -7.49 2.14
C ASN A 130 -3.42 -8.48 1.02
N ARG A 131 -3.83 -9.70 1.38
CA ARG A 131 -4.16 -10.78 0.44
C ARG A 131 -5.35 -10.40 -0.43
N GLN A 132 -6.33 -9.67 0.09
CA GLN A 132 -7.45 -9.18 -0.71
C GLN A 132 -6.97 -8.28 -1.87
N LEU A 133 -5.96 -7.43 -1.65
CA LEU A 133 -5.37 -6.65 -2.74
C LEU A 133 -4.62 -7.55 -3.74
N SER A 134 -3.81 -8.48 -3.24
CA SER A 134 -3.09 -9.44 -4.09
C SER A 134 -4.07 -10.22 -4.98
N ASN A 135 -5.13 -10.78 -4.41
CA ASN A 135 -6.16 -11.52 -5.12
C ASN A 135 -6.86 -10.65 -6.19
N ARG A 136 -7.14 -9.39 -5.85
CA ARG A 136 -7.76 -8.41 -6.76
C ARG A 136 -6.87 -8.13 -7.97
N LEU A 137 -5.56 -8.02 -7.75
CA LEU A 137 -4.55 -7.86 -8.82
C LEU A 137 -4.44 -9.12 -9.70
N MET A 138 -4.42 -10.32 -9.10
CA MET A 138 -4.39 -11.59 -9.83
C MET A 138 -5.61 -11.73 -10.76
N ALA A 139 -6.81 -11.51 -10.22
CA ALA A 139 -8.07 -11.56 -10.96
C ALA A 139 -8.16 -10.48 -12.07
N SER A 140 -7.26 -9.49 -12.05
CA SER A 140 -7.21 -8.39 -13.00
C SER A 140 -6.04 -8.48 -14.00
N ASP A 141 -5.39 -9.65 -14.11
CA ASP A 141 -4.26 -9.92 -15.01
C ASP A 141 -3.00 -9.06 -14.75
N TYR A 142 -2.72 -8.74 -13.48
CA TYR A 142 -1.44 -8.13 -13.10
C TYR A 142 -0.46 -9.19 -12.59
N GLY A 143 0.80 -9.06 -13.03
CA GLY A 143 1.91 -9.74 -12.36
C GLY A 143 2.17 -9.10 -11.00
N ILE A 144 2.57 -9.89 -10.03
CA ILE A 144 2.80 -9.44 -8.66
C ILE A 144 4.17 -9.92 -8.20
N VAL A 145 4.94 -9.05 -7.56
CA VAL A 145 6.20 -9.39 -6.90
C VAL A 145 6.19 -8.81 -5.50
N ALA A 146 5.99 -9.65 -4.48
CA ALA A 146 6.20 -9.28 -3.09
C ALA A 146 7.63 -9.63 -2.68
N ILE A 147 8.35 -8.66 -2.14
CA ILE A 147 9.77 -8.77 -1.78
C ILE A 147 10.02 -8.25 -0.36
N THR A 148 10.95 -8.88 0.34
CA THR A 148 11.37 -8.50 1.69
C THR A 148 12.57 -7.57 1.62
N SER A 149 12.56 -6.50 2.42
CA SER A 149 13.69 -5.56 2.56
C SER A 149 14.98 -6.27 2.97
N GLU A 150 16.12 -5.62 2.77
CA GLU A 150 17.41 -6.19 3.14
C GLU A 150 17.52 -6.48 4.64
N GLU A 151 17.13 -5.54 5.48
CA GLU A 151 17.20 -5.72 6.94
C GLU A 151 16.26 -6.84 7.40
N SER A 152 15.02 -6.87 6.91
CA SER A 152 14.02 -7.86 7.34
C SER A 152 14.31 -9.28 6.83
N GLU A 153 14.95 -9.45 5.68
CA GLU A 153 15.27 -10.79 5.16
C GLU A 153 16.33 -11.50 6.02
N PHE A 154 17.26 -10.72 6.57
CA PHE A 154 18.40 -11.26 7.33
C PHE A 154 18.29 -11.04 8.83
N GLU A 155 17.26 -10.32 9.29
CA GLU A 155 17.09 -9.92 10.69
C GLU A 155 18.32 -9.18 11.23
N ILE A 156 18.91 -8.33 10.37
CA ILE A 156 20.08 -7.51 10.68
C ILE A 156 19.68 -6.04 10.50
N ASP A 157 19.79 -5.27 11.58
CA ASP A 157 19.64 -3.83 11.56
C ASP A 157 20.97 -3.20 11.11
N PHE A 158 21.11 -2.97 9.81
CA PHE A 158 22.36 -2.50 9.22
C PHE A 158 22.67 -1.05 9.60
N ASN A 159 21.66 -0.28 9.97
CA ASN A 159 21.79 1.15 10.25
C ASN A 159 21.75 1.47 11.78
N ASN A 160 21.43 0.49 12.62
CA ASN A 160 21.30 0.56 14.09
C ASN A 160 20.19 1.50 14.60
N ASP A 161 19.06 1.59 13.90
CA ASP A 161 17.89 2.38 14.32
C ASP A 161 16.88 1.63 15.20
N GLY A 162 17.11 0.34 15.43
CA GLY A 162 16.26 -0.55 16.21
C GLY A 162 15.10 -1.19 15.45
N ASN A 163 15.02 -1.00 14.13
CA ASN A 163 13.98 -1.57 13.28
C ASN A 163 14.59 -2.28 12.06
N PHE A 164 13.78 -3.13 11.43
CA PHE A 164 14.08 -3.70 10.12
C PHE A 164 13.21 -3.06 9.05
N ARG A 165 13.81 -2.30 8.14
CA ARG A 165 13.09 -1.55 7.11
C ARG A 165 13.88 -1.40 5.81
N TRP A 166 13.21 -0.78 4.85
CA TRP A 166 13.77 -0.47 3.53
C TRP A 166 14.89 0.57 3.63
N SER A 167 16.00 0.32 2.94
CA SER A 167 17.02 1.33 2.65
C SER A 167 16.60 2.15 1.45
N TYR A 168 16.15 3.39 1.69
CA TYR A 168 15.65 4.25 0.62
C TYR A 168 16.07 5.70 0.72
N GLY A 169 16.03 6.35 -0.44
CA GLY A 169 16.46 7.71 -0.67
C GLY A 169 16.58 7.96 -2.17
N VAL A 170 17.14 9.11 -2.53
CA VAL A 170 17.37 9.50 -3.93
C VAL A 170 18.60 8.83 -4.55
N ASP A 171 19.46 8.20 -3.74
CA ASP A 171 20.56 7.39 -4.25
C ASP A 171 20.07 6.03 -4.75
N SER A 172 20.20 5.82 -6.06
CA SER A 172 19.83 4.55 -6.70
C SER A 172 20.72 3.36 -6.31
N SER A 173 21.88 3.59 -5.69
CA SER A 173 22.82 2.52 -5.31
C SER A 173 22.45 1.80 -4.01
N LEU A 174 21.51 2.36 -3.23
CA LEU A 174 21.04 1.73 -2.00
C LEU A 174 20.58 0.30 -2.23
N ILE A 175 20.86 -0.54 -1.23
CA ILE A 175 20.83 -2.01 -1.37
C ILE A 175 19.46 -2.53 -1.82
N ASP A 176 18.37 -1.93 -1.34
CA ASP A 176 17.03 -2.39 -1.72
C ASP A 176 16.67 -2.02 -3.17
N PHE A 177 17.11 -0.88 -3.70
CA PHE A 177 16.97 -0.61 -5.14
C PHE A 177 17.82 -1.57 -5.98
N ALA A 178 19.01 -1.92 -5.51
CA ALA A 178 19.89 -2.87 -6.19
C ALA A 178 19.26 -4.27 -6.21
N ASN A 179 18.67 -4.71 -5.09
CA ASN A 179 17.92 -5.95 -4.98
C ASN A 179 16.71 -5.98 -5.92
N ILE A 180 15.90 -4.90 -5.96
CA ILE A 180 14.75 -4.79 -6.86
C ILE A 180 15.17 -4.95 -8.32
N ARG A 181 16.25 -4.27 -8.75
CA ARG A 181 16.77 -4.40 -10.12
C ARG A 181 17.22 -5.83 -10.41
N ALA A 182 17.99 -6.44 -9.51
CA ALA A 182 18.48 -7.82 -9.69
C ALA A 182 17.32 -8.81 -9.84
N VAL A 183 16.30 -8.71 -8.97
CA VAL A 183 15.11 -9.56 -9.03
C VAL A 183 14.31 -9.31 -10.31
N ARG A 184 14.08 -8.04 -10.68
CA ARG A 184 13.36 -7.67 -11.90
C ARG A 184 14.05 -8.23 -13.14
N ASP A 185 15.36 -8.07 -13.23
CA ASP A 185 16.16 -8.50 -14.38
C ASP A 185 16.18 -10.03 -14.50
N ALA A 186 16.25 -10.75 -13.37
CA ALA A 186 16.13 -12.20 -13.36
C ALA A 186 14.75 -12.69 -13.83
N LEU A 187 13.67 -12.03 -13.40
CA LEU A 187 12.31 -12.38 -13.82
C LEU A 187 12.07 -12.05 -15.30
N LEU A 188 12.62 -10.94 -15.81
CA LEU A 188 12.59 -10.64 -17.24
C LEU A 188 13.37 -11.70 -18.03
N ALA A 189 14.60 -12.03 -17.63
CA ALA A 189 15.43 -13.02 -18.30
C ALA A 189 14.77 -14.41 -18.29
N GLY A 190 14.03 -14.73 -17.22
CA GLY A 190 13.18 -15.91 -17.11
C GLY A 190 11.88 -15.84 -17.93
N GLY A 191 11.63 -14.75 -18.64
CA GLY A 191 10.50 -14.60 -19.56
C GLY A 191 9.15 -14.33 -18.90
N LYS A 192 9.11 -13.97 -17.61
CA LYS A 192 7.86 -13.74 -16.86
C LYS A 192 7.05 -12.55 -17.40
N PHE A 193 7.72 -11.54 -17.96
CA PHE A 193 7.09 -10.37 -18.60
C PHE A 193 7.95 -9.85 -19.78
N ASN A 194 7.53 -8.78 -20.44
CA ASN A 194 8.28 -8.13 -21.54
C ASN A 194 9.02 -6.90 -21.02
N SER A 195 10.07 -6.47 -21.74
CA SER A 195 10.84 -5.28 -21.37
C SER A 195 10.04 -3.97 -21.40
N ASN A 196 8.87 -3.94 -22.01
CA ASN A 196 7.95 -2.80 -22.01
C ASN A 196 6.76 -2.97 -21.06
N THR A 197 6.70 -4.06 -20.29
CA THR A 197 5.63 -4.27 -19.32
C THR A 197 5.73 -3.18 -18.24
N PRO A 198 4.65 -2.44 -17.93
CA PRO A 198 4.74 -1.35 -16.99
C PRO A 198 4.86 -1.84 -15.54
N HIS A 199 5.61 -1.11 -14.72
CA HIS A 199 5.84 -1.41 -13.30
C HIS A 199 5.18 -0.37 -12.40
N THR A 200 4.60 -0.82 -11.30
CA THR A 200 4.02 0.05 -10.25
C THR A 200 4.57 -0.37 -8.89
N ALA A 201 5.01 0.60 -8.09
CA ALA A 201 5.41 0.37 -6.70
C ALA A 201 4.20 0.54 -5.78
N LEU A 202 3.93 -0.42 -4.91
CA LEU A 202 2.84 -0.38 -3.94
C LEU A 202 3.32 -0.85 -2.57
N GLY A 203 2.97 -0.13 -1.51
CA GLY A 203 3.44 -0.50 -0.18
C GLY A 203 2.66 0.11 0.97
N PHE A 204 2.94 -0.40 2.16
CA PHE A 204 2.34 0.01 3.42
C PHE A 204 3.40 0.54 4.40
N SER A 205 3.10 1.60 5.14
CA SER A 205 3.97 2.15 6.19
C SER A 205 5.37 2.46 5.62
N ALA A 206 6.47 1.96 6.19
CA ALA A 206 7.82 2.14 5.61
C ALA A 206 7.93 1.67 4.15
N GLY A 207 7.19 0.62 3.75
CA GLY A 207 7.10 0.20 2.34
C GLY A 207 6.30 1.18 1.48
N GLY A 208 5.29 1.84 2.06
CA GLY A 208 4.55 2.93 1.42
C GLY A 208 5.43 4.14 1.16
N ALA A 209 6.19 4.59 2.17
CA ALA A 209 7.20 5.64 2.02
C ALA A 209 8.26 5.30 0.95
N PHE A 210 8.62 4.02 0.85
CA PHE A 210 9.59 3.55 -0.14
C PHE A 210 9.09 3.65 -1.59
N THR A 211 7.79 3.45 -1.84
CA THR A 211 7.23 3.37 -3.21
C THR A 211 7.51 4.61 -4.06
N GLU A 212 7.40 5.78 -3.47
CA GLU A 212 7.58 7.07 -4.13
C GLU A 212 9.02 7.18 -4.65
N PHE A 213 10.01 6.81 -3.83
CA PHE A 213 11.39 6.72 -4.25
C PHE A 213 11.62 5.66 -5.31
N VAL A 214 11.05 4.45 -5.16
CA VAL A 214 11.18 3.39 -6.18
C VAL A 214 10.71 3.90 -7.54
N ALA A 215 9.54 4.52 -7.59
CA ALA A 215 8.99 4.98 -8.86
C ALA A 215 9.78 6.13 -9.47
N VAL A 216 10.27 7.08 -8.68
CA VAL A 216 11.13 8.18 -9.17
C VAL A 216 12.51 7.68 -9.58
N VAL A 217 13.14 6.84 -8.77
CA VAL A 217 14.53 6.39 -8.94
C VAL A 217 14.64 5.39 -10.10
N LEU A 218 13.71 4.43 -10.19
CA LEU A 218 13.67 3.41 -11.24
C LEU A 218 12.80 3.81 -12.44
N LYS A 219 12.25 5.03 -12.43
CA LYS A 219 11.33 5.54 -13.46
C LYS A 219 10.11 4.64 -13.69
N TRP A 220 9.55 4.10 -12.60
CA TRP A 220 8.34 3.28 -12.66
C TRP A 220 7.09 4.12 -12.94
N ARG A 221 6.04 3.46 -13.46
CA ARG A 221 4.85 4.14 -13.99
C ARG A 221 4.08 4.91 -12.90
N ALA A 222 4.04 4.36 -11.70
CA ALA A 222 3.32 4.95 -10.58
C ALA A 222 3.84 4.45 -9.22
N ALA A 223 3.48 5.19 -8.17
CA ALA A 223 3.64 4.79 -6.78
C ALA A 223 2.29 4.79 -6.05
N VAL A 224 2.09 3.83 -5.16
CA VAL A 224 0.93 3.70 -4.28
C VAL A 224 1.43 3.58 -2.84
N ASN A 225 1.29 4.66 -2.08
CA ASN A 225 1.68 4.73 -0.68
C ASN A 225 0.44 4.63 0.22
N HIS A 226 0.33 3.52 0.96
CA HIS A 226 -0.64 3.40 2.05
C HIS A 226 0.03 3.67 3.40
N ASN A 227 -0.53 4.60 4.17
CA ASN A 227 -0.20 4.85 5.58
C ASN A 227 1.26 5.24 5.85
N ALA A 228 1.84 6.06 4.98
CA ALA A 228 3.03 6.83 5.32
C ALA A 228 2.89 8.27 4.89
N LYS A 229 3.66 9.18 5.49
CA LYS A 229 3.53 10.61 5.23
C LYS A 229 4.02 11.12 3.86
N GLY A 230 4.65 10.26 3.06
CA GLY A 230 5.32 10.67 1.81
C GLY A 230 6.62 11.44 2.07
N ASN A 231 7.19 12.07 1.05
CA ASN A 231 8.44 12.82 1.17
C ASN A 231 8.37 14.24 0.61
N LEU A 232 8.83 15.23 1.39
CA LEU A 232 8.81 16.64 1.00
C LEU A 232 9.54 16.90 -0.33
N ILE A 233 10.79 16.43 -0.46
CA ILE A 233 11.61 16.68 -1.66
C ILE A 233 10.94 16.10 -2.89
N LEU A 234 10.38 14.89 -2.79
CA LEU A 234 9.69 14.27 -3.92
C LEU A 234 8.38 14.99 -4.24
N SER A 235 7.58 15.35 -3.23
CA SER A 235 6.33 16.11 -3.44
C SER A 235 6.55 17.46 -4.14
N GLU A 236 7.66 18.12 -3.85
CA GLU A 236 8.01 19.41 -4.45
C GLU A 236 8.63 19.30 -5.85
N ASN A 237 9.06 18.11 -6.29
CA ASN A 237 9.91 17.95 -7.49
C ASN A 237 9.48 16.85 -8.47
N SER A 238 8.70 15.87 -8.03
CA SER A 238 8.24 14.75 -8.84
C SER A 238 6.95 15.10 -9.59
N THR A 239 6.70 14.37 -10.68
CA THR A 239 5.40 14.32 -11.37
C THR A 239 5.00 12.87 -11.64
N VAL A 240 5.66 11.91 -10.97
CA VAL A 240 5.28 10.50 -11.03
C VAL A 240 3.86 10.38 -10.48
N PRO A 241 2.94 9.72 -11.22
CA PRO A 241 1.60 9.44 -10.74
C PRO A 241 1.63 8.80 -9.35
N TYR A 242 0.88 9.37 -8.41
CA TYR A 242 0.95 8.99 -7.01
C TYR A 242 -0.43 8.78 -6.39
N PHE A 243 -0.68 7.59 -5.85
CA PHE A 243 -1.82 7.33 -4.98
C PHE A 243 -1.33 7.31 -3.54
N HIS A 244 -1.99 8.08 -2.68
CA HIS A 244 -1.61 8.22 -1.30
C HIS A 244 -2.83 8.00 -0.41
N SER A 245 -2.72 7.14 0.60
CA SER A 245 -3.71 7.09 1.66
C SER A 245 -3.12 7.25 3.06
N ILE A 246 -3.96 7.75 3.97
CA ILE A 246 -3.69 7.87 5.40
C ILE A 246 -4.80 7.21 6.22
N SER A 247 -4.66 7.12 7.54
CA SER A 247 -5.76 6.64 8.41
C SER A 247 -6.03 7.59 9.55
N GLU A 248 -7.32 7.82 9.81
CA GLU A 248 -7.81 8.79 10.79
C GLU A 248 -7.19 8.59 12.19
N ASN A 249 -7.18 7.35 12.67
CA ASN A 249 -6.69 6.98 14.01
C ASN A 249 -5.29 6.34 13.97
N ASP A 250 -4.48 6.66 12.96
CA ASP A 250 -3.10 6.18 12.91
C ASP A 250 -2.35 6.63 14.18
N ASN A 251 -1.82 5.65 14.90
CA ASN A 251 -1.19 5.82 16.22
C ASN A 251 0.32 5.57 16.18
N HIS A 252 0.89 5.37 14.99
CA HIS A 252 2.31 5.17 14.85
C HIS A 252 3.06 6.50 15.03
N PRO A 253 4.16 6.58 15.82
CA PRO A 253 4.84 7.84 16.12
C PRO A 253 5.26 8.66 14.89
N ASP A 254 5.67 7.98 13.81
CA ASP A 254 6.13 8.64 12.58
C ASP A 254 5.00 9.06 11.62
N VAL A 255 3.82 8.46 11.73
CA VAL A 255 2.74 8.60 10.74
C VAL A 255 1.34 8.78 11.33
N GLY A 256 1.24 9.05 12.63
CA GLY A 256 -0.01 9.44 13.29
C GLY A 256 -0.47 10.86 12.90
N LEU A 257 -1.22 11.54 13.76
CA LEU A 257 -1.84 12.85 13.42
C LEU A 257 -0.90 13.87 12.76
N ALA A 258 0.33 14.01 13.24
CA ALA A 258 1.31 14.91 12.63
C ALA A 258 1.75 14.43 11.24
N GLY A 259 2.01 13.13 11.06
CA GLY A 259 2.34 12.55 9.76
C GLY A 259 1.17 12.59 8.76
N ASN A 260 -0.07 12.45 9.23
CA ASN A 260 -1.27 12.67 8.43
C ASN A 260 -1.37 14.12 7.93
N GLN A 261 -1.03 15.10 8.77
CA GLN A 261 -0.97 16.50 8.34
C GLN A 261 0.14 16.72 7.31
N GLU A 262 1.35 16.20 7.54
CA GLU A 262 2.45 16.25 6.56
C GLU A 262 2.05 15.60 5.23
N ALA A 263 1.32 14.49 5.25
CA ALA A 263 0.80 13.84 4.04
C ALA A 263 -0.12 14.76 3.23
N ARG A 264 -1.02 15.50 3.90
CA ARG A 264 -1.91 16.47 3.24
C ARG A 264 -1.12 17.65 2.67
N ASP A 265 -0.11 18.12 3.38
CA ASP A 265 0.76 19.21 2.91
C ASP A 265 1.56 18.76 1.66
N HIS A 266 2.12 17.55 1.68
CA HIS A 266 2.80 16.96 0.51
C HIS A 266 1.84 16.74 -0.67
N TYR A 267 0.61 16.30 -0.41
CA TYR A 267 -0.42 16.18 -1.44
C TYR A 267 -0.71 17.52 -2.12
N GLN A 268 -0.76 18.63 -1.35
CA GLN A 268 -0.93 19.96 -1.92
C GLN A 268 0.22 20.35 -2.86
N ASN A 269 1.47 20.02 -2.51
CA ASN A 269 2.62 20.27 -3.40
C ASN A 269 2.46 19.58 -4.76
N TYR A 270 1.89 18.37 -4.80
CA TYR A 270 1.59 17.66 -6.04
C TYR A 270 0.50 18.36 -6.86
N LEU A 271 -0.58 18.81 -6.22
CA LEU A 271 -1.66 19.55 -6.87
C LEU A 271 -1.18 20.87 -7.47
N ASP A 272 -0.34 21.62 -6.73
CA ASP A 272 0.22 22.91 -7.17
C ASP A 272 1.11 22.78 -8.43
N ARG A 273 1.49 21.55 -8.78
CA ARG A 273 2.36 21.20 -9.92
C ARG A 273 1.61 20.47 -11.04
N ASP A 274 0.27 20.37 -10.96
CA ASP A 274 -0.56 19.60 -11.89
C ASP A 274 -0.14 18.12 -12.02
N ALA A 275 0.41 17.54 -10.95
CA ALA A 275 0.77 16.12 -10.95
C ALA A 275 -0.48 15.24 -10.84
N CYS A 276 -0.42 14.05 -11.44
CA CYS A 276 -1.46 13.02 -11.28
C CYS A 276 -1.39 12.47 -9.85
N VAL A 277 -2.32 12.87 -8.98
CA VAL A 277 -2.32 12.43 -7.59
C VAL A 277 -3.73 12.13 -7.08
N ASN A 278 -3.86 11.01 -6.36
CA ASN A 278 -5.06 10.63 -5.62
C ASN A 278 -4.73 10.62 -4.13
N PHE A 279 -5.65 11.12 -3.30
CA PHE A 279 -5.51 11.13 -1.86
C PHE A 279 -6.76 10.59 -1.19
N GLU A 280 -6.60 9.58 -0.35
CA GLU A 280 -7.70 8.92 0.35
C GLU A 280 -7.43 8.84 1.86
N GLU A 281 -8.50 8.87 2.66
CA GLU A 281 -8.39 8.76 4.11
C GLU A 281 -9.25 7.61 4.60
N PHE A 282 -8.63 6.60 5.19
CA PHE A 282 -9.35 5.54 5.86
C PHE A 282 -9.97 6.10 7.15
N LEU A 283 -11.30 6.09 7.20
CA LEU A 283 -12.08 6.48 8.36
C LEU A 283 -12.39 5.25 9.21
N GLN A 284 -12.57 5.47 10.51
CA GLN A 284 -13.11 4.42 11.36
C GLN A 284 -14.51 4.01 10.87
N MET A 285 -14.86 2.75 11.07
CA MET A 285 -16.17 2.18 10.73
C MET A 285 -16.75 1.42 11.94
N PRO A 286 -18.07 1.21 12.00
CA PRO A 286 -18.64 0.40 13.06
C PRO A 286 -18.15 -1.04 12.96
N LEU A 287 -17.92 -1.68 14.10
CA LEU A 287 -17.62 -3.09 14.16
C LEU A 287 -18.91 -3.87 13.87
N PHE A 288 -18.86 -4.82 12.95
CA PHE A 288 -19.99 -5.71 12.64
C PHE A 288 -19.68 -7.16 13.04
N ALA A 289 -20.73 -7.94 13.30
CA ALA A 289 -20.61 -9.25 13.94
C ALA A 289 -19.77 -10.26 13.14
N GLU A 290 -19.73 -10.15 11.82
CA GLU A 290 -18.99 -11.02 10.91
C GLU A 290 -17.57 -10.53 10.60
N ARG A 291 -17.14 -9.39 11.13
CA ARG A 291 -15.82 -8.80 10.85
C ARG A 291 -14.67 -9.80 11.05
N PHE A 292 -14.70 -10.57 12.13
CA PHE A 292 -13.65 -11.53 12.45
C PHE A 292 -13.76 -12.84 11.66
N ALA A 293 -14.91 -13.11 11.03
CA ALA A 293 -15.12 -14.29 10.20
C ALA A 293 -14.51 -14.16 8.79
N ARG A 294 -13.84 -13.03 8.48
CA ARG A 294 -13.04 -12.86 7.26
C ARG A 294 -11.80 -13.74 7.24
N SER A 295 -11.38 -14.31 8.37
CA SER A 295 -10.33 -15.33 8.42
C SER A 295 -10.93 -16.73 8.53
N PRO A 296 -10.35 -17.73 7.84
CA PRO A 296 -10.74 -19.13 8.02
C PRO A 296 -10.46 -19.64 9.45
N LEU A 297 -9.70 -18.90 10.28
CA LEU A 297 -9.44 -19.25 11.67
C LEU A 297 -10.64 -19.01 12.60
N ILE A 298 -11.62 -18.21 12.19
CA ILE A 298 -12.74 -17.79 13.03
C ILE A 298 -14.05 -18.03 12.26
N SER A 299 -14.92 -18.88 12.82
CA SER A 299 -16.25 -19.10 12.24
C SER A 299 -17.16 -17.88 12.46
N LYS A 300 -18.22 -17.73 11.65
CA LYS A 300 -19.24 -16.69 11.84
C LYS A 300 -19.81 -16.68 13.27
N THR A 301 -20.06 -17.86 13.84
CA THR A 301 -20.53 -18.00 15.22
C THR A 301 -19.52 -17.47 16.24
N LEU A 302 -18.24 -17.78 16.07
CA LEU A 302 -17.19 -17.27 16.96
C LEU A 302 -16.99 -15.77 16.79
N SER A 303 -17.05 -15.27 15.55
CA SER A 303 -16.99 -13.83 15.24
C SER A 303 -18.09 -13.05 15.97
N ALA A 304 -19.34 -13.51 15.86
CA ALA A 304 -20.47 -12.90 16.56
C ALA A 304 -20.31 -12.97 18.08
N ALA A 305 -19.72 -14.05 18.62
CA ALA A 305 -19.44 -14.16 20.05
C ALA A 305 -18.38 -13.15 20.52
N ILE A 306 -17.30 -12.95 19.73
CA ILE A 306 -16.28 -11.93 20.01
C ILE A 306 -16.90 -10.53 19.97
N PHE A 307 -17.65 -10.20 18.92
CA PHE A 307 -18.35 -8.93 18.79
C PHE A 307 -19.24 -8.63 20.01
N ASN A 308 -20.12 -9.57 20.36
CA ASN A 308 -21.04 -9.41 21.48
C ASN A 308 -20.32 -9.28 22.83
N GLU A 309 -19.19 -9.96 23.00
CA GLU A 309 -18.38 -9.87 24.22
C GLU A 309 -17.71 -8.49 24.34
N ILE A 310 -17.16 -7.94 23.26
CA ILE A 310 -16.61 -6.57 23.24
C ILE A 310 -17.73 -5.57 23.54
N LYS A 311 -18.89 -5.70 22.90
CA LYS A 311 -20.05 -4.81 23.09
C LYS A 311 -20.57 -4.84 24.52
N THR A 312 -20.81 -6.03 25.07
CA THR A 312 -21.35 -6.19 26.44
C THR A 312 -20.40 -5.67 27.50
N ASN A 313 -19.09 -5.71 27.24
CA ASN A 313 -18.07 -5.17 28.13
C ASN A 313 -17.69 -3.71 27.81
N ASN A 314 -18.58 -2.96 27.15
CA ASN A 314 -18.43 -1.52 26.91
C ASN A 314 -17.19 -1.16 26.06
N GLY A 315 -16.73 -2.08 25.20
CA GLY A 315 -15.67 -1.81 24.22
C GLY A 315 -16.15 -1.08 22.97
N LEU A 316 -17.47 -1.04 22.73
CA LEU A 316 -18.11 -0.31 21.63
C LEU A 316 -19.04 0.79 22.14
N ASP A 317 -19.27 1.83 21.33
CA ASP A 317 -20.30 2.84 21.57
C ASP A 317 -21.71 2.38 21.10
N GLU A 318 -22.69 3.29 21.14
CA GLU A 318 -24.08 2.98 20.78
C GLU A 318 -24.26 2.69 19.29
N ALA A 319 -23.34 3.17 18.45
CA ALA A 319 -23.32 2.95 17.01
C ALA A 319 -22.32 1.85 16.61
N ASP A 320 -21.85 1.05 17.57
CA ASP A 320 -20.89 -0.04 17.41
C ASP A 320 -19.48 0.37 16.96
N TYR A 321 -19.10 1.63 17.12
CA TYR A 321 -17.71 2.06 16.91
C TYR A 321 -16.83 1.66 18.11
N ILE A 322 -15.58 1.32 17.82
CA ILE A 322 -14.60 0.94 18.84
C ILE A 322 -14.25 2.16 19.69
N LYS A 323 -14.24 1.99 21.01
CA LYS A 323 -13.83 3.05 21.94
C LYS A 323 -12.32 3.03 22.15
N GLY A 324 -11.65 4.12 21.78
CA GLY A 324 -10.19 4.24 21.93
C GLY A 324 -9.43 3.41 20.90
N LEU A 325 -8.15 3.12 21.18
CA LEU A 325 -7.30 2.28 20.31
C LEU A 325 -7.35 0.81 20.73
N TYR A 326 -6.90 -0.10 19.88
CA TYR A 326 -6.80 -1.53 20.20
C TYR A 326 -6.00 -1.77 21.50
N ASN A 327 -4.90 -1.03 21.70
CA ASN A 327 -4.09 -1.17 22.91
C ASN A 327 -4.89 -0.84 24.19
N ASP A 328 -5.84 0.11 24.12
CA ASP A 328 -6.71 0.45 25.25
C ASP A 328 -7.67 -0.72 25.54
N LEU A 329 -8.28 -1.29 24.49
CA LEU A 329 -9.15 -2.46 24.60
C LEU A 329 -8.38 -3.68 25.12
N GLU A 330 -7.17 -3.93 24.63
CA GLU A 330 -6.31 -5.02 25.07
C GLU A 330 -5.99 -4.90 26.58
N GLN A 331 -5.69 -3.69 27.06
CA GLN A 331 -5.50 -3.45 28.49
C GLN A 331 -6.78 -3.70 29.31
N VAL A 332 -7.95 -3.32 28.79
CA VAL A 332 -9.23 -3.61 29.44
C VAL A 332 -9.46 -5.12 29.54
N VAL A 333 -9.20 -5.87 28.48
CA VAL A 333 -9.31 -7.33 28.44
C VAL A 333 -8.35 -7.98 29.45
N LEU A 334 -7.07 -7.57 29.45
CA LEU A 334 -6.06 -8.13 30.36
C LEU A 334 -6.41 -7.89 31.83
N ASN A 335 -6.89 -6.69 32.17
CA ASN A 335 -7.25 -6.33 33.54
C ASN A 335 -8.56 -6.97 34.02
N ASN A 336 -9.42 -7.40 33.10
CA ASN A 336 -10.77 -7.92 33.41
C ASN A 336 -11.04 -9.27 32.73
N ILE A 337 -10.03 -10.13 32.59
CA ILE A 337 -10.09 -11.33 31.73
C ILE A 337 -11.26 -12.28 32.05
N SER A 338 -11.76 -12.29 33.31
CA SER A 338 -12.95 -13.05 33.72
C SER A 338 -14.23 -12.62 32.99
N ASN A 339 -14.28 -11.37 32.51
CA ASN A 339 -15.40 -10.80 31.78
C ASN A 339 -15.27 -11.02 30.26
N PHE A 340 -14.12 -11.53 29.80
CA PHE A 340 -13.83 -11.81 28.39
C PHE A 340 -13.51 -13.29 28.13
N PRO A 341 -14.36 -14.26 28.56
CA PRO A 341 -14.10 -15.68 28.38
C PRO A 341 -13.93 -16.12 26.92
N VAL A 342 -14.61 -15.48 25.96
CA VAL A 342 -14.48 -15.80 24.53
C VAL A 342 -13.10 -15.38 24.04
N ILE A 343 -12.71 -14.12 24.22
CA ILE A 343 -11.39 -13.60 23.80
C ILE A 343 -10.25 -14.34 24.53
N ALA A 344 -10.42 -14.65 25.81
CA ALA A 344 -9.43 -15.40 26.60
C ALA A 344 -9.22 -16.83 26.06
N SER A 345 -10.24 -17.44 25.46
CA SER A 345 -10.18 -18.80 24.91
C SER A 345 -9.53 -18.89 23.52
N LEU A 346 -9.33 -17.76 22.84
CA LEU A 346 -8.78 -17.73 21.49
C LEU A 346 -7.36 -18.30 21.44
N THR A 347 -7.04 -18.97 20.33
CA THR A 347 -5.66 -19.35 20.01
C THR A 347 -4.82 -18.11 19.70
N GLY A 348 -3.49 -18.24 19.68
CA GLY A 348 -2.59 -17.13 19.33
C GLY A 348 -2.91 -16.52 17.95
N GLY A 349 -3.12 -17.36 16.93
CA GLY A 349 -3.47 -16.90 15.59
C GLY A 349 -4.84 -16.21 15.52
N GLN A 350 -5.84 -16.70 16.27
CA GLN A 350 -7.14 -16.03 16.35
C GLN A 350 -7.05 -14.68 17.07
N ARG A 351 -6.27 -14.56 18.16
CA ARG A 351 -6.06 -13.27 18.83
C ARG A 351 -5.37 -12.25 17.93
N ASN A 352 -4.33 -12.66 17.21
CA ASN A 352 -3.65 -11.78 16.26
C ASN A 352 -4.63 -11.29 15.18
N HIS A 353 -5.44 -12.20 14.62
CA HIS A 353 -6.44 -11.81 13.64
C HIS A 353 -7.49 -10.84 14.22
N VAL A 354 -7.97 -11.07 15.46
CA VAL A 354 -8.89 -10.15 16.14
C VAL A 354 -8.26 -8.77 16.30
N LYS A 355 -7.00 -8.70 16.70
CA LYS A 355 -6.24 -7.44 16.76
C LYS A 355 -6.22 -6.74 15.41
N ASP A 356 -5.78 -7.43 14.36
CA ASP A 356 -5.65 -6.85 13.02
C ASP A 356 -6.98 -6.32 12.50
N GLN A 357 -8.08 -7.04 12.74
CA GLN A 357 -9.41 -6.62 12.34
C GLN A 357 -9.92 -5.43 13.17
N ILE A 358 -9.65 -5.35 14.47
CA ILE A 358 -10.00 -4.18 15.30
C ILE A 358 -9.23 -2.95 14.83
N GLN A 359 -7.91 -3.08 14.60
CA GLN A 359 -7.08 -1.99 14.11
C GLN A 359 -7.51 -1.51 12.72
N THR A 360 -7.94 -2.42 11.85
CA THR A 360 -8.48 -2.07 10.53
C THR A 360 -9.81 -1.32 10.65
N THR A 361 -10.76 -1.86 11.42
CA THR A 361 -12.08 -1.25 11.69
C THR A 361 -11.95 0.13 12.31
N ASN A 362 -11.01 0.31 13.23
CA ASN A 362 -10.80 1.56 13.93
C ASN A 362 -9.92 2.56 13.20
N ALA A 363 -9.53 2.28 11.94
CA ALA A 363 -8.61 3.11 11.17
C ALA A 363 -7.24 3.38 11.84
N GLU A 364 -6.66 2.39 12.50
CA GLU A 364 -5.31 2.47 13.09
C GLU A 364 -4.20 2.15 12.07
N HIS A 365 -2.95 2.07 12.53
CA HIS A 365 -1.77 1.75 11.72
C HIS A 365 -1.74 0.28 11.25
N HIS A 366 -2.64 -0.08 10.32
CA HIS A 366 -2.75 -1.39 9.68
C HIS A 366 -3.11 -1.23 8.20
N PHE A 367 -2.68 -2.15 7.34
CA PHE A 367 -3.09 -2.16 5.94
C PHE A 367 -4.57 -2.52 5.83
N LYS A 368 -5.32 -1.94 4.88
CA LYS A 368 -6.77 -2.12 4.80
C LYS A 368 -7.21 -2.36 3.36
N SER A 369 -8.14 -3.29 3.16
CA SER A 369 -8.65 -3.58 1.82
C SER A 369 -9.69 -2.56 1.30
N ASP A 370 -10.00 -1.53 2.09
CA ASP A 370 -11.12 -0.60 1.88
C ASP A 370 -10.95 0.34 0.67
N PHE A 371 -9.73 0.46 0.12
CA PHE A 371 -9.46 1.19 -1.11
C PHE A 371 -8.87 0.32 -2.22
N ASN A 372 -9.04 -1.00 -2.16
CA ASN A 372 -8.50 -1.91 -3.18
C ASN A 372 -9.07 -1.62 -4.58
N GLY A 373 -10.34 -1.22 -4.67
CA GLY A 373 -11.00 -0.84 -5.92
C GLY A 373 -10.33 0.38 -6.55
N ARG A 374 -10.26 1.48 -5.82
CA ARG A 374 -9.65 2.75 -6.26
C ARG A 374 -8.15 2.60 -6.50
N THR A 375 -7.44 1.81 -5.69
CA THR A 375 -6.03 1.47 -5.93
C THR A 375 -5.85 0.75 -7.27
N LEU A 376 -6.68 -0.25 -7.57
CA LEU A 376 -6.63 -0.94 -8.87
C LEU A 376 -6.99 -0.01 -10.03
N GLU A 377 -8.05 0.79 -9.89
CA GLU A 377 -8.47 1.76 -10.90
C GLU A 377 -7.35 2.78 -11.19
N PHE A 378 -6.68 3.27 -10.16
CA PHE A 378 -5.51 4.13 -10.28
C PHE A 378 -4.37 3.41 -11.04
N ILE A 379 -4.03 2.17 -10.70
CA ILE A 379 -2.98 1.39 -11.37
C ILE A 379 -3.32 1.12 -12.85
N GLN A 380 -4.60 0.98 -13.19
CA GLN A 380 -5.06 0.77 -14.56
C GLN A 380 -4.97 2.05 -15.38
N THR A 381 -5.55 3.13 -14.86
CA THR A 381 -5.68 4.39 -15.58
C THR A 381 -4.37 5.16 -15.56
N VAL A 382 -3.76 5.35 -14.38
CA VAL A 382 -2.57 6.15 -14.12
C VAL A 382 -2.63 7.49 -14.87
N CYS A 383 -3.76 8.19 -14.77
CA CYS A 383 -4.08 9.39 -15.55
C CYS A 383 -3.80 9.27 -17.06
N ASN A 384 -4.03 8.08 -17.63
CA ASN A 384 -3.80 7.69 -19.01
C ASN A 384 -2.33 7.75 -19.49
N THR A 385 -1.36 7.64 -18.57
CA THR A 385 0.06 7.53 -18.93
C THR A 385 0.37 6.17 -19.59
N THR A 386 1.18 6.16 -20.65
CA THR A 386 1.26 5.03 -21.59
C THR A 386 2.41 4.04 -21.36
N GLY A 387 3.22 4.19 -20.30
CA GLY A 387 4.28 3.22 -20.05
C GLY A 387 5.30 3.60 -19.00
N THR A 388 6.21 2.67 -18.75
CA THR A 388 7.35 2.84 -17.86
C THR A 388 8.61 3.10 -18.69
N ASP A 389 9.38 4.15 -18.35
CA ASP A 389 10.69 4.44 -18.97
C ASP A 389 11.83 3.83 -18.12
N ASP A 390 11.57 2.67 -17.54
CA ASP A 390 12.57 1.88 -16.84
C ASP A 390 13.54 1.39 -17.92
N HIS A 391 14.55 2.21 -18.21
CA HIS A 391 15.59 1.85 -19.14
C HIS A 391 16.20 0.55 -18.61
N PHE A 392 15.89 -0.56 -19.29
CA PHE A 392 16.75 -1.72 -19.29
C PHE A 392 18.14 -1.17 -19.55
N ALA A 393 19.03 -1.36 -18.58
CA ALA A 393 20.43 -1.06 -18.76
C ALA A 393 20.94 -2.01 -19.84
N ASP A 394 20.65 -1.67 -21.08
CA ASP A 394 21.28 -2.24 -22.24
C ASP A 394 22.69 -1.66 -22.24
N THR A 395 23.53 -2.22 -21.37
CA THR A 395 24.99 -2.25 -21.46
C THR A 395 25.71 -0.97 -21.91
N LYS A 396 25.20 0.22 -21.58
CA LYS A 396 25.98 1.46 -21.57
C LYS A 396 26.23 1.83 -20.13
N GLU A 397 27.46 1.54 -19.70
CA GLU A 397 28.07 1.86 -18.41
C GLU A 397 27.37 3.06 -17.74
N SER A 398 26.55 2.78 -16.73
CA SER A 398 26.06 3.83 -15.83
C SER A 398 27.30 4.49 -15.22
N ILE A 399 27.38 5.81 -15.35
CA ILE A 399 28.49 6.58 -14.80
C ILE A 399 28.44 6.43 -13.29
N GLN A 400 29.43 5.75 -12.71
CA GLN A 400 29.53 5.64 -11.25
C GLN A 400 29.99 6.97 -10.68
N ILE A 401 29.24 7.50 -9.71
CA ILE A 401 29.55 8.73 -9.00
C ILE A 401 29.61 8.43 -7.50
N THR A 402 30.75 8.71 -6.86
CA THR A 402 31.00 8.31 -5.47
C THR A 402 31.77 9.38 -4.68
N PRO A 403 31.37 9.71 -3.44
CA PRO A 403 30.13 9.29 -2.78
C PRO A 403 28.89 9.88 -3.46
N ASN A 404 27.75 9.24 -3.28
CA ASN A 404 26.45 9.77 -3.69
C ASN A 404 25.39 9.20 -2.75
N PRO A 405 24.78 9.99 -1.85
CA PRO A 405 24.88 11.45 -1.74
C PRO A 405 26.26 11.93 -1.27
N ALA A 406 26.57 13.20 -1.52
CA ALA A 406 27.88 13.79 -1.28
C ALA A 406 27.80 15.13 -0.53
N MET A 407 28.75 15.35 0.37
CA MET A 407 28.91 16.62 1.08
C MET A 407 29.74 17.59 0.25
N ASP A 408 31.04 17.36 0.16
CA ASP A 408 31.94 18.36 -0.44
C ASP A 408 32.64 17.87 -1.71
N PHE A 409 32.63 16.57 -1.97
CA PHE A 409 33.40 15.99 -3.06
C PHE A 409 32.71 14.77 -3.68
N ILE A 410 32.85 14.61 -4.99
CA ILE A 410 32.44 13.43 -5.76
C ILE A 410 33.54 12.97 -6.70
N THR A 411 33.56 11.68 -7.01
CA THR A 411 34.39 11.06 -8.04
C THR A 411 33.48 10.50 -9.11
N ILE A 412 33.67 10.93 -10.35
CA ILE A 412 32.87 10.54 -11.51
C ILE A 412 33.75 9.60 -12.35
N ASN A 413 33.38 8.32 -12.41
CA ASN A 413 34.08 7.31 -13.19
C ASN A 413 33.67 7.41 -14.67
N ALA A 414 34.25 8.38 -15.37
CA ALA A 414 34.05 8.59 -16.80
C ALA A 414 35.32 9.14 -17.47
N GLU A 415 35.49 8.83 -18.76
CA GLU A 415 36.55 9.38 -19.59
C GLU A 415 36.01 10.54 -20.44
N GLY A 416 36.76 11.65 -20.51
CA GLY A 416 36.43 12.81 -21.35
C GLY A 416 35.65 13.92 -20.62
N PRO A 417 35.05 14.87 -21.37
CA PRO A 417 34.39 16.03 -20.79
C PRO A 417 33.17 15.65 -19.96
N ILE A 418 33.17 16.15 -18.73
CA ILE A 418 32.13 16.03 -17.72
C ILE A 418 31.43 17.37 -17.61
N ARG A 419 30.10 17.36 -17.69
CA ARG A 419 29.26 18.55 -17.48
C ARG A 419 28.26 18.28 -16.38
N ILE A 420 28.20 19.17 -15.40
CA ILE A 420 27.28 19.07 -14.26
C ILE A 420 26.22 20.15 -14.38
N TYR A 421 24.95 19.75 -14.32
CA TYR A 421 23.79 20.64 -14.41
C TYR A 421 22.99 20.57 -13.11
N ASP A 422 22.36 21.68 -12.74
CA ASP A 422 21.28 21.66 -11.76
C ASP A 422 19.96 21.18 -12.37
N THR A 423 18.94 21.01 -11.53
CA THR A 423 17.59 20.59 -11.96
C THR A 423 16.88 21.58 -12.88
N ALA A 424 17.30 22.85 -12.91
CA ALA A 424 16.81 23.85 -13.84
C ALA A 424 17.54 23.81 -15.20
N GLY A 425 18.44 22.84 -15.42
CA GLY A 425 19.21 22.68 -16.64
C GLY A 425 20.36 23.67 -16.79
N ARG A 426 20.73 24.41 -15.73
CA ARG A 426 21.83 25.37 -15.77
C ARG A 426 23.15 24.63 -15.56
N LEU A 427 24.13 24.90 -16.41
CA LEU A 427 25.47 24.34 -16.27
C LEU A 427 26.15 24.92 -15.03
N ARG A 428 26.54 24.05 -14.10
CA ARG A 428 27.22 24.39 -12.85
C ARG A 428 28.72 24.20 -12.95
N ASN A 429 29.16 23.19 -13.71
CA ASN A 429 30.58 22.98 -13.95
C ASN A 429 30.81 22.19 -15.25
N GLU A 430 31.96 22.42 -15.88
CA GLU A 430 32.47 21.65 -17.01
C GLU A 430 33.97 21.40 -16.82
N CYS A 431 34.37 20.14 -16.85
CA CYS A 431 35.71 19.69 -16.47
C CYS A 431 36.08 18.37 -17.16
N ASN A 432 37.34 17.97 -17.04
CA ASN A 432 37.81 16.65 -17.52
C ASN A 432 38.31 15.75 -16.37
N ASP A 433 38.32 16.27 -15.14
CA ASP A 433 38.82 15.56 -13.97
C ASP A 433 37.72 14.72 -13.34
N SER A 434 38.01 13.48 -12.97
CA SER A 434 37.02 12.61 -12.31
C SER A 434 36.63 13.14 -10.93
N GLY A 435 37.54 13.78 -10.21
CA GLY A 435 37.29 14.34 -8.89
C GLY A 435 36.73 15.77 -8.94
N GLN A 436 35.57 16.01 -8.32
CA GLN A 436 34.87 17.29 -8.33
C GLN A 436 34.58 17.78 -6.91
N ASP A 437 35.05 18.99 -6.61
CA ASP A 437 34.65 19.74 -5.44
C ASP A 437 33.27 20.37 -5.68
N ILE A 438 32.32 20.01 -4.82
CA ILE A 438 30.93 20.46 -4.84
C ILE A 438 30.56 21.15 -3.53
N SER A 439 31.52 21.51 -2.68
CA SER A 439 31.27 22.15 -1.37
C SER A 439 30.44 23.44 -1.46
N THR A 440 30.54 24.15 -2.60
CA THR A 440 29.80 25.39 -2.87
C THR A 440 28.42 25.18 -3.50
N TYR A 441 28.08 23.94 -3.84
CA TYR A 441 26.81 23.62 -4.48
C TYR A 441 25.71 23.69 -3.43
N GLN A 442 24.53 24.18 -3.84
CA GLN A 442 23.36 24.12 -2.97
C GLN A 442 22.91 22.67 -2.81
N PRO A 443 22.39 22.27 -1.64
CA PRO A 443 21.76 20.97 -1.46
C PRO A 443 20.72 20.70 -2.56
N GLY A 444 20.72 19.49 -3.12
CA GLY A 444 19.82 19.13 -4.22
C GLY A 444 20.40 18.12 -5.21
N LEU A 445 19.60 17.78 -6.21
CA LEU A 445 19.94 16.83 -7.26
C LEU A 445 20.71 17.52 -8.40
N TYR A 446 21.77 16.87 -8.88
CA TYR A 446 22.58 17.32 -10.00
C TYR A 446 22.67 16.23 -11.07
N ILE A 447 22.65 16.65 -12.33
CA ILE A 447 22.77 15.77 -13.50
C ILE A 447 24.19 15.89 -14.05
N VAL A 448 24.86 14.76 -14.21
CA VAL A 448 26.18 14.66 -14.84
C VAL A 448 26.01 14.13 -16.25
N LYS A 449 26.59 14.81 -17.23
CA LYS A 449 26.64 14.38 -18.63
C LYS A 449 28.08 14.15 -19.04
N THR A 450 28.35 12.99 -19.64
CA THR A 450 29.66 12.65 -20.22
C THR A 450 29.47 12.06 -21.60
N ASN A 451 30.58 11.70 -22.26
CA ASN A 451 30.53 10.99 -23.53
C ASN A 451 29.96 9.55 -23.41
N LYS A 452 30.01 8.96 -22.22
CA LYS A 452 29.51 7.60 -21.95
C LYS A 452 28.01 7.57 -21.62
N GLY A 453 27.43 8.70 -21.22
CA GLY A 453 26.01 8.79 -20.91
C GLY A 453 25.69 9.88 -19.89
N PHE A 454 24.69 9.60 -19.05
CA PHE A 454 24.27 10.49 -17.98
C PHE A 454 24.39 9.77 -16.63
N GLY A 455 24.74 10.53 -15.59
CA GLY A 455 24.75 10.14 -14.19
C GLY A 455 24.02 11.19 -13.35
N ARG A 456 23.79 10.91 -12.07
CA ARG A 456 23.18 11.85 -11.14
C ARG A 456 23.83 11.73 -9.77
N PHE A 457 23.95 12.85 -9.06
CA PHE A 457 24.34 12.84 -7.66
C PHE A 457 23.53 13.83 -6.84
N VAL A 458 23.49 13.61 -5.54
CA VAL A 458 22.77 14.45 -4.58
C VAL A 458 23.79 15.15 -3.70
N LYS A 459 23.76 16.49 -3.69
CA LYS A 459 24.46 17.31 -2.72
C LYS A 459 23.61 17.37 -1.45
N MET A 460 24.17 16.96 -0.31
CA MET A 460 23.53 17.15 1.00
C MET A 460 23.76 18.55 1.54
#